data_AF-A0A9N8PT04-F1
#
_entry.id   AF-A0A9N8PT04-F1
#
_cell.length_a   1.000
_cell.length_b   1.000
_cell.length_c   1.000
_cell.angle_alpha   90.00
_cell.angle_beta   90.00
_cell.angle_gamma   90.00
#
_symmetry.space_group_name_H-M   'P 1'
#
loop_
_entity.id
_entity.type
_entity.pdbx_description
1 polymer ?
#
loop_
_entity_poly.entity_id
_entity_poly.type
_entity_poly.pdbx_seq_one_letter_code
_entity_poly.pdbx_strand_id
1 'polypeptide(L)'
;MTFYQAMNFHEGEKLMQKKLRVPEMDNPTIPMLSPQLSTMLQRAPLLAFGTLDPEGRPWTTVWGGRKGFSQPLGNSMIGVRTSVASKLDPVVEVLVGLDAKGEIVKEEGEGRLLSGLAIDLDTRKRVKLAGRMVAGTLGSTDVEDGTDANVQQGVLQLVARIDESLATTNPRLVSDSVPLDEEAVELIHKVDLMFLSTSSGSSMDTNHRGGPPGFVRCVSQDGGCTQFVYPELSGNRLYQSLGNMMIEPKAGFCFPDFETGNCLFVTGHTEVLFGKDAAVVMPRSNLAVRVTITAARLVASVLPFRGNTGEFSPYNPVVRFLASEQASTRTEVQDKNQNTAKLLTQTPLTPTISRFRFSLSNAATYTAGQYVTIDASEHMDFGYSHMRDDDPRSLNDDFVRTFTVSSPPGLPPHPSKRLGDDEFEITIRKVGVVTDFLFKHGLDARAKGSELEVGIKGFGGSFMVEQTEEKPAIAFIAAGVGITPLMPCLHSLKLDSLRLFWTLRAVDLGLAMDMLEGLQNLAPSLTLFVTGIFPESEEQKSGIDKLSGYGVQVAHRRMEKSDLEGLMPEIQRWFVCTGTSQRSTILQWMSGQEVVYEDYNF
;
A
#
# COMPACT_ATOMS: atom_id res chain seq x y z
N MET A 1 35.42 4.48 28.30
CA MET A 1 34.34 3.81 27.55
C MET A 1 33.61 2.90 28.52
N THR A 2 32.29 2.81 28.47
CA THR A 2 31.53 1.82 29.26
C THR A 2 31.34 0.58 28.41
N PHE A 3 32.01 -0.52 28.76
CA PHE A 3 31.80 -1.80 28.10
C PHE A 3 30.64 -2.52 28.79
N TYR A 4 29.72 -3.05 27.99
CA TYR A 4 28.63 -3.93 28.43
C TYR A 4 28.64 -5.17 27.53
N GLN A 5 28.27 -6.32 28.08
CA GLN A 5 28.06 -7.53 27.29
C GLN A 5 26.81 -7.36 26.43
N ALA A 6 26.82 -7.91 25.20
CA ALA A 6 25.63 -7.95 24.37
C ALA A 6 24.49 -8.65 25.13
N MET A 7 23.28 -8.07 25.09
CA MET A 7 22.14 -8.66 25.77
C MET A 7 21.72 -9.95 25.07
N ASN A 8 21.12 -10.91 25.79
CA ASN A 8 20.50 -12.05 25.14
C ASN A 8 19.28 -11.60 24.33
N PHE A 9 19.03 -12.22 23.17
CA PHE A 9 17.70 -12.16 22.55
C PHE A 9 16.66 -12.84 23.44
N HIS A 10 15.46 -12.27 23.49
CA HIS A 10 14.29 -12.83 24.17
C HIS A 10 13.85 -14.14 23.48
N GLU A 11 13.12 -15.01 24.20
CA GLU A 11 12.77 -16.35 23.69
C GLU A 11 11.90 -16.29 22.42
N GLY A 12 10.96 -15.34 22.36
CA GLY A 12 10.17 -15.08 21.17
C GLY A 12 10.98 -14.54 19.99
N GLU A 13 11.99 -13.70 20.24
CA GLU A 13 12.90 -13.20 19.20
C GLU A 13 13.72 -14.36 18.61
N LYS A 14 14.26 -15.23 19.47
CA LYS A 14 14.94 -16.48 19.08
C LYS A 14 14.02 -17.42 18.29
N LEU A 15 12.75 -17.54 18.68
CA LEU A 15 11.78 -18.37 17.98
C LEU A 15 11.47 -17.83 16.57
N MET A 16 11.34 -16.51 16.43
CA MET A 16 11.20 -15.83 15.14
C MET A 16 12.44 -16.02 14.26
N GLN A 17 13.64 -15.77 14.81
CA GLN A 17 14.92 -15.97 14.12
C GLN A 17 15.10 -17.42 13.65
N LYS A 18 14.75 -18.41 14.49
CA LYS A 18 14.78 -19.84 14.14
C LYS A 18 13.77 -20.21 13.05
N LYS A 19 12.52 -19.73 13.13
CA LYS A 19 11.51 -19.96 12.07
C LYS A 19 11.97 -19.36 10.72
N LEU A 20 12.51 -18.15 10.75
CA LEU A 20 12.91 -17.40 9.55
C LEU A 20 14.37 -17.63 9.13
N ARG A 21 15.05 -18.63 9.73
CA ARG A 21 16.44 -19.04 9.43
C ARG A 21 17.45 -17.88 9.40
N VAL A 22 17.31 -16.95 10.33
CA VAL A 22 18.25 -15.84 10.49
C VAL A 22 19.60 -16.38 10.99
N PRO A 23 20.73 -15.99 10.36
CA PRO A 23 22.06 -16.33 10.87
C PRO A 23 22.30 -15.76 12.26
N GLU A 24 23.23 -16.37 13.01
CA GLU A 24 23.62 -15.86 14.32
C GLU A 24 24.18 -14.43 14.23
N MET A 25 23.77 -13.59 15.18
CA MET A 25 24.14 -12.19 15.30
C MET A 25 24.05 -11.78 16.78
N ASP A 26 24.72 -10.70 17.16
CA ASP A 26 24.56 -10.10 18.49
C ASP A 26 23.25 -9.29 18.59
N ASN A 27 22.69 -9.19 19.79
CA ASN A 27 21.59 -8.26 20.06
C ASN A 27 22.14 -6.83 20.21
N PRO A 28 21.74 -5.87 19.35
CA PRO A 28 22.19 -4.48 19.44
C PRO A 28 21.46 -3.68 20.55
N THR A 29 20.55 -4.31 21.30
CA THR A 29 19.87 -3.68 22.44
C THR A 29 20.86 -3.36 23.56
N ILE A 30 20.75 -2.16 24.12
CA ILE A 30 21.66 -1.64 25.15
C ILE A 30 20.88 -1.36 26.45
N PRO A 31 21.45 -1.64 27.64
CA PRO A 31 20.74 -1.51 28.92
C PRO A 31 20.68 -0.08 29.47
N MET A 32 20.84 0.94 28.62
CA MET A 32 20.89 2.35 29.03
C MET A 32 20.56 3.31 27.88
N LEU A 33 20.02 4.49 28.18
CA LEU A 33 19.81 5.52 27.17
C LEU A 33 21.16 6.18 26.79
N SER A 34 21.74 5.82 25.64
CA SER A 34 23.02 6.39 25.21
C SER A 34 22.92 7.90 24.87
N PRO A 35 24.05 8.63 24.76
CA PRO A 35 24.03 10.03 24.31
C PRO A 35 23.44 10.22 22.90
N GLN A 36 23.67 9.28 21.97
CA GLN A 36 23.04 9.32 20.64
C GLN A 36 21.52 9.14 20.71
N LEU A 37 21.06 8.16 21.49
CA LEU A 37 19.62 7.91 21.67
C LEU A 37 18.93 9.09 22.39
N SER A 38 19.59 9.65 23.41
CA SER A 38 19.16 10.86 24.13
C SER A 38 18.98 12.07 23.20
N THR A 39 19.93 12.27 22.28
CA THR A 39 19.91 13.37 21.31
C THR A 39 18.78 13.20 20.29
N MET A 40 18.44 11.96 19.92
CA MET A 40 17.31 11.67 19.04
C MET A 40 15.97 11.86 19.78
N LEU A 41 15.86 11.37 21.03
CA LEU A 41 14.68 11.55 21.89
C LEU A 41 14.28 13.02 22.06
N GLN A 42 15.26 13.92 22.23
CA GLN A 42 15.01 15.36 22.29
C GLN A 42 14.59 15.99 20.94
N ARG A 43 14.94 15.35 19.82
CA ARG A 43 14.67 15.87 18.46
C ARG A 43 13.39 15.35 17.83
N ALA A 44 12.86 14.23 18.33
CA ALA A 44 11.61 13.65 17.86
C ALA A 44 10.43 14.62 18.09
N PRO A 45 9.62 14.94 17.07
CA PRO A 45 8.34 15.64 17.24
C PRO A 45 7.20 14.70 17.69
N LEU A 46 7.37 13.38 17.53
CA LEU A 46 6.39 12.36 17.91
C LEU A 46 7.00 11.32 18.85
N LEU A 47 6.17 10.82 19.77
CA LEU A 47 6.50 9.75 20.70
C LEU A 47 5.27 8.85 20.86
N ALA A 48 5.34 7.66 20.26
CA ALA A 48 4.34 6.63 20.50
C ALA A 48 4.65 5.89 21.80
N PHE A 49 3.61 5.50 22.53
CA PHE A 49 3.71 4.79 23.81
C PHE A 49 2.76 3.60 23.84
N GLY A 50 3.15 2.56 24.57
CA GLY A 50 2.27 1.47 24.94
C GLY A 50 2.48 1.00 26.37
N THR A 51 1.40 0.54 26.98
CA THR A 51 1.34 -0.10 28.30
C THR A 51 0.23 -1.15 28.33
N LEU A 52 0.06 -1.83 29.46
CA LEU A 52 -0.96 -2.84 29.68
C LEU A 52 -2.10 -2.26 30.53
N ASP A 53 -3.35 -2.57 30.15
CA ASP A 53 -4.52 -2.34 31.00
C ASP A 53 -4.62 -3.40 32.14
N PRO A 54 -5.56 -3.27 33.10
CA PRO A 54 -5.69 -4.21 34.22
C PRO A 54 -6.02 -5.65 33.80
N GLU A 55 -6.54 -5.86 32.59
CA GLU A 55 -6.78 -7.19 32.00
C GLU A 55 -5.55 -7.75 31.26
N GLY A 56 -4.43 -7.01 31.26
CA GLY A 56 -3.19 -7.40 30.59
C GLY A 56 -3.23 -7.23 29.07
N ARG A 57 -4.19 -6.47 28.52
CA ARG A 57 -4.25 -6.17 27.08
C ARG A 57 -3.32 -4.99 26.77
N PRO A 58 -2.44 -5.07 25.76
CA PRO A 58 -1.66 -3.93 25.35
C PRO A 58 -2.53 -2.88 24.65
N TRP A 59 -2.29 -1.61 24.96
CA TRP A 59 -2.82 -0.45 24.23
C TRP A 59 -1.66 0.40 23.72
N THR A 60 -1.92 1.19 22.66
CA THR A 60 -0.94 2.05 22.01
C THR A 60 -1.53 3.43 21.74
N THR A 61 -0.76 4.49 21.92
CA THR A 61 -1.09 5.86 21.53
C THR A 61 0.10 6.53 20.84
N VAL A 62 -0.13 7.69 20.22
CA VAL A 62 0.92 8.57 19.69
C VAL A 62 0.70 10.01 20.16
N TRP A 63 1.67 10.54 20.90
CA TRP A 63 1.69 11.94 21.32
C TRP A 63 2.66 12.74 20.47
N GLY A 64 2.34 14.02 20.27
CA GLY A 64 3.19 14.97 19.56
C GLY A 64 3.56 16.15 20.45
N GLY A 65 4.63 16.86 20.08
CA GLY A 65 5.07 18.06 20.79
C GLY A 65 6.13 18.84 20.03
N ARG A 66 6.48 20.03 20.56
CA ARG A 66 7.65 20.78 20.09
C ARG A 66 8.92 20.00 20.43
N LYS A 67 9.97 20.12 19.60
CA LYS A 67 11.25 19.44 19.83
C LYS A 67 11.77 19.81 21.23
N GLY A 68 12.09 18.80 22.05
CA GLY A 68 12.37 18.92 23.48
C GLY A 68 11.24 18.44 24.42
N PHE A 69 10.03 18.11 23.92
CA PHE A 69 8.92 17.66 24.77
C PHE A 69 9.18 16.33 25.48
N SER A 70 10.08 15.50 24.93
CA SER A 70 10.63 14.29 25.55
C SER A 70 12.14 14.43 25.72
N GLN A 71 12.66 14.21 26.93
CA GLN A 71 14.08 14.44 27.25
C GLN A 71 14.62 13.48 28.32
N PRO A 72 15.93 13.18 28.33
CA PRO A 72 16.56 12.45 29.44
C PRO A 72 16.55 13.27 30.74
N LEU A 73 16.32 12.60 31.88
CA LEU A 73 16.43 13.19 33.22
C LEU A 73 17.67 12.69 34.00
N GLY A 74 18.51 11.85 33.37
CA GLY A 74 19.61 11.12 34.02
C GLY A 74 19.21 9.72 34.47
N ASN A 75 20.19 8.88 34.80
CA ASN A 75 19.99 7.48 35.25
C ASN A 75 19.04 6.64 34.35
N SER A 76 19.11 6.85 33.03
CA SER A 76 18.20 6.26 32.02
C SER A 76 16.70 6.60 32.17
N MET A 77 16.33 7.53 33.06
CA MET A 77 14.97 8.06 33.16
C MET A 77 14.69 9.05 32.02
N ILE A 78 13.44 9.06 31.54
CA ILE A 78 12.93 10.01 30.57
C ILE A 78 11.82 10.85 31.20
N GLY A 79 11.81 12.14 30.89
CA GLY A 79 10.72 13.06 31.19
C GLY A 79 9.96 13.39 29.92
N VAL A 80 8.65 13.42 30.02
CA VAL A 80 7.75 13.81 28.92
C VAL A 80 6.80 14.88 29.45
N ARG A 81 6.65 15.96 28.69
CA ARG A 81 5.76 17.10 28.94
C ARG A 81 5.10 17.50 27.62
N THR A 82 3.86 17.10 27.40
CA THR A 82 3.02 17.62 26.31
C THR A 82 1.55 17.62 26.72
N SER A 83 0.74 18.40 26.00
CA SER A 83 -0.72 18.31 26.10
C SER A 83 -1.18 16.98 25.54
N VAL A 84 -2.14 16.31 26.20
CA VAL A 84 -2.75 15.06 25.72
C VAL A 84 -4.27 15.12 25.93
N ALA A 85 -5.02 14.28 25.24
CA ALA A 85 -6.43 14.05 25.57
C ALA A 85 -6.50 13.39 26.97
N SER A 86 -7.13 14.05 27.93
CA SER A 86 -7.25 13.58 29.32
C SER A 86 -8.24 12.43 29.52
N LYS A 87 -9.09 12.18 28.51
CA LYS A 87 -10.03 11.07 28.43
C LYS A 87 -10.07 10.56 26.98
N LEU A 88 -10.60 9.35 26.78
CA LEU A 88 -10.76 8.63 25.52
C LEU A 88 -9.48 8.08 24.86
N ASP A 89 -8.30 8.68 25.10
CA ASP A 89 -7.00 8.00 24.86
C ASP A 89 -6.84 6.86 25.89
N PRO A 90 -6.86 5.58 25.48
CA PRO A 90 -6.83 4.46 26.43
C PRO A 90 -5.49 4.33 27.15
N VAL A 91 -4.37 4.78 26.57
CA VAL A 91 -3.07 4.75 27.24
C VAL A 91 -3.00 5.84 28.30
N VAL A 92 -3.56 7.03 28.05
CA VAL A 92 -3.66 8.07 29.09
C VAL A 92 -4.56 7.60 30.24
N GLU A 93 -5.75 7.09 29.94
CA GLU A 93 -6.68 6.54 30.95
C GLU A 93 -6.05 5.43 31.80
N VAL A 94 -5.25 4.55 31.17
CA VAL A 94 -4.57 3.44 31.85
C VAL A 94 -3.37 3.92 32.69
N LEU A 95 -2.66 4.98 32.30
CA LEU A 95 -1.49 5.53 33.01
C LEU A 95 -1.84 6.48 34.17
N VAL A 96 -2.89 7.31 34.05
CA VAL A 96 -3.28 8.27 35.11
C VAL A 96 -4.66 8.04 35.73
N GLY A 97 -5.50 7.17 35.15
CA GLY A 97 -6.87 6.94 35.62
C GLY A 97 -7.87 7.96 35.08
N LEU A 98 -9.15 7.56 35.09
CA LEU A 98 -10.25 8.29 34.43
C LEU A 98 -10.56 9.67 35.03
N ASP A 99 -10.23 9.93 36.30
CA ASP A 99 -10.66 11.13 37.04
C ASP A 99 -9.53 11.85 37.81
N ALA A 100 -8.26 11.52 37.56
CA ALA A 100 -7.12 12.13 38.25
C ALA A 100 -6.94 13.61 37.88
N LYS A 101 -7.33 14.51 38.78
CA LYS A 101 -7.18 15.97 38.66
C LYS A 101 -5.97 16.44 39.47
N GLY A 102 -4.80 16.56 38.83
CA GLY A 102 -3.57 17.04 39.48
C GLY A 102 -2.90 16.05 40.44
N GLU A 103 -3.46 14.85 40.63
CA GLU A 103 -2.88 13.84 41.50
C GLU A 103 -1.63 13.19 40.86
N ILE A 104 -0.68 12.76 41.69
CA ILE A 104 0.53 12.06 41.25
C ILE A 104 0.31 10.55 41.43
N VAL A 105 -0.02 9.88 40.34
CA VAL A 105 -0.03 8.42 40.29
C VAL A 105 1.40 7.92 40.40
N LYS A 106 1.69 7.20 41.49
CA LYS A 106 2.91 6.43 41.67
C LYS A 106 2.55 4.96 41.56
N GLU A 107 3.37 4.22 40.82
CA GLU A 107 3.23 2.77 40.76
C GLU A 107 3.92 2.12 41.97
N GLU A 108 3.34 1.03 42.49
CA GLU A 108 3.94 0.25 43.58
C GLU A 108 4.80 -0.92 43.04
N GLY A 109 5.71 -1.43 43.87
CA GLY A 109 6.60 -2.53 43.49
C GLY A 109 7.65 -2.13 42.44
N GLU A 110 7.80 -2.93 41.38
CA GLU A 110 8.76 -2.61 40.30
C GLU A 110 8.26 -1.51 39.33
N GLY A 111 6.95 -1.25 39.30
CA GLY A 111 6.30 -0.36 38.33
C GLY A 111 5.74 -1.07 37.08
N ARG A 112 4.65 -0.55 36.52
CA ARG A 112 4.00 -1.10 35.31
C ARG A 112 4.92 -1.08 34.09
N LEU A 113 4.87 -2.12 33.26
CA LEU A 113 5.61 -2.16 31.99
C LEU A 113 5.19 -1.03 31.05
N LEU A 114 6.18 -0.40 30.42
CA LEU A 114 6.03 0.68 29.46
C LEU A 114 7.02 0.48 28.31
N SER A 115 6.57 0.72 27.08
CA SER A 115 7.46 0.83 25.92
C SER A 115 7.13 2.07 25.10
N GLY A 116 8.12 2.61 24.40
CA GLY A 116 7.98 3.85 23.65
C GLY A 116 8.81 3.88 22.38
N LEU A 117 8.34 4.66 21.41
CA LEU A 117 9.00 4.92 20.14
C LEU A 117 9.06 6.43 19.89
N ALA A 118 10.20 7.05 20.18
CA ALA A 118 10.49 8.40 19.73
C ALA A 118 10.75 8.34 18.21
N ILE A 119 10.05 9.16 17.42
CA ILE A 119 10.15 9.13 15.96
C ILE A 119 10.11 10.54 15.35
N ASP A 120 10.97 10.73 14.34
CA ASP A 120 11.06 11.88 13.45
C ASP A 120 10.82 11.35 12.03
N LEU A 121 9.61 11.61 11.50
CA LEU A 121 9.19 11.13 10.19
C LEU A 121 9.93 11.85 9.06
N ASP A 122 10.18 13.17 9.21
CA ASP A 122 10.93 13.98 8.25
C ASP A 122 12.35 13.43 8.05
N THR A 123 13.07 13.16 9.14
CA THR A 123 14.43 12.60 9.07
C THR A 123 14.48 11.08 9.06
N ARG A 124 13.31 10.43 8.99
CA ARG A 124 13.07 8.97 8.96
C ARG A 124 13.86 8.21 10.05
N LYS A 125 13.97 8.81 11.24
CA LYS A 125 14.75 8.30 12.38
C LYS A 125 13.85 7.95 13.55
N ARG A 126 14.21 6.90 14.29
CA ARG A 126 13.48 6.43 15.47
C ARG A 126 14.42 5.90 16.55
N VAL A 127 13.97 5.99 17.81
CA VAL A 127 14.59 5.35 18.98
C VAL A 127 13.51 4.57 19.72
N LYS A 128 13.82 3.30 20.01
CA LYS A 128 12.96 2.40 20.78
C LYS A 128 13.38 2.41 22.24
N LEU A 129 12.41 2.41 23.13
CA LEU A 129 12.57 2.47 24.58
C LEU A 129 11.68 1.39 25.21
N ALA A 130 12.17 0.74 26.26
CA ALA A 130 11.43 -0.20 27.08
C ALA A 130 11.85 -0.03 28.54
N GLY A 131 10.92 -0.20 29.48
CA GLY A 131 11.18 -0.02 30.91
C GLY A 131 9.91 -0.16 31.73
N ARG A 132 9.89 0.52 32.89
CA ARG A 132 8.75 0.56 33.80
C ARG A 132 8.39 2.00 34.17
N MET A 133 7.10 2.26 34.40
CA MET A 133 6.60 3.54 34.91
C MET A 133 6.98 3.69 36.40
N VAL A 134 7.49 4.88 36.76
CA VAL A 134 7.86 5.21 38.15
C VAL A 134 6.81 6.14 38.79
N ALA A 135 6.42 7.20 38.07
CA ALA A 135 5.34 8.10 38.45
C ALA A 135 4.82 8.88 37.23
N GLY A 136 3.60 9.40 37.32
CA GLY A 136 2.99 10.31 36.36
C GLY A 136 1.94 11.21 37.03
N THR A 137 1.60 12.32 36.41
CA THR A 137 0.56 13.24 36.89
C THR A 137 -0.07 14.00 35.73
N LEU A 138 -1.35 14.38 35.89
CA LEU A 138 -2.11 15.16 34.92
C LEU A 138 -2.48 16.52 35.54
N GLY A 139 -1.64 17.54 35.30
CA GLY A 139 -1.82 18.88 35.87
C GLY A 139 -2.66 19.80 34.98
N SER A 140 -3.41 20.71 35.60
CA SER A 140 -4.02 21.88 34.94
C SER A 140 -3.05 23.08 34.95
N THR A 141 -3.07 23.89 33.89
CA THR A 141 -2.36 25.18 33.84
C THR A 141 -3.33 26.31 34.12
N ASP A 142 -3.36 26.80 35.37
CA ASP A 142 -3.98 28.08 35.70
C ASP A 142 -3.03 29.21 35.26
N VAL A 143 -3.56 30.20 34.53
CA VAL A 143 -2.84 31.41 34.12
C VAL A 143 -3.41 32.57 34.92
N GLU A 144 -2.59 33.18 35.78
CA GLU A 144 -2.94 34.46 36.44
C GLU A 144 -2.78 35.61 35.44
N ASP A 145 -3.84 35.89 34.67
CA ASP A 145 -4.32 37.28 34.54
C ASP A 145 -5.83 37.31 34.21
N GLY A 146 -6.46 38.48 34.38
CA GLY A 146 -7.91 38.57 34.56
C GLY A 146 -8.80 38.40 33.31
N THR A 147 -10.06 38.03 33.60
CA THR A 147 -11.29 38.07 32.77
C THR A 147 -11.55 36.94 31.75
N ASP A 148 -12.60 36.16 32.09
CA ASP A 148 -13.51 35.33 31.27
C ASP A 148 -13.06 34.03 30.54
N ALA A 149 -14.03 33.10 30.52
CA ALA A 149 -14.15 31.82 29.79
C ALA A 149 -13.46 30.55 30.36
N ASN A 150 -14.24 29.46 30.39
CA ASN A 150 -13.80 28.12 30.81
C ASN A 150 -12.99 27.40 29.73
N VAL A 151 -11.73 27.06 30.01
CA VAL A 151 -10.97 26.04 29.27
C VAL A 151 -10.15 25.21 30.27
N GLN A 152 -10.36 23.89 30.33
CA GLN A 152 -9.53 22.97 31.11
C GLN A 152 -8.64 22.16 30.16
N GLN A 153 -7.34 22.11 30.47
CA GLN A 153 -6.31 21.59 29.56
C GLN A 153 -5.27 20.83 30.38
N GLY A 154 -5.12 19.53 30.10
CA GLY A 154 -4.30 18.61 30.89
C GLY A 154 -2.89 18.45 30.32
N VAL A 155 -1.88 18.67 31.16
CA VAL A 155 -0.48 18.35 30.86
C VAL A 155 -0.11 17.05 31.57
N LEU A 156 0.17 16.01 30.79
CA LEU A 156 0.77 14.78 31.31
C LEU A 156 2.26 15.03 31.56
N GLN A 157 2.72 14.76 32.78
CA GLN A 157 4.08 15.08 33.20
C GLN A 157 4.75 13.92 33.94
N LEU A 158 5.71 13.27 33.26
CA LEU A 158 6.82 12.61 33.95
C LEU A 158 7.85 13.68 34.35
N VAL A 159 7.54 14.39 35.45
CA VAL A 159 8.36 15.29 36.31
C VAL A 159 9.56 16.03 35.66
N ALA A 160 9.72 17.36 35.61
CA ALA A 160 8.89 18.57 35.84
C ALA A 160 9.65 19.77 35.20
N ARG A 161 9.19 21.03 35.08
CA ARG A 161 7.93 21.75 35.41
C ARG A 161 7.38 22.40 34.11
N ILE A 162 6.82 23.62 34.10
CA ILE A 162 6.22 24.26 32.93
C ILE A 162 6.04 25.78 33.04
N ASP A 163 6.49 26.48 31.99
CA ASP A 163 6.02 27.78 31.51
C ASP A 163 5.39 27.58 30.12
N GLU A 164 4.13 27.99 29.93
CA GLU A 164 3.29 27.95 28.71
C GLU A 164 2.96 26.61 28.00
N SER A 165 1.80 26.60 27.31
CA SER A 165 1.30 25.57 26.38
C SER A 165 0.29 26.17 25.37
N LEU A 166 0.17 25.59 24.16
CA LEU A 166 -0.73 26.07 23.09
C LEU A 166 -1.24 24.92 22.19
N ALA A 167 -2.37 24.31 22.55
CA ALA A 167 -3.36 23.65 21.67
C ALA A 167 -4.38 22.84 22.52
N THR A 168 -5.68 23.13 22.40
CA THR A 168 -6.73 22.46 23.20
C THR A 168 -7.39 21.36 22.36
N THR A 169 -7.32 20.11 22.82
CA THR A 169 -8.10 19.01 22.24
C THR A 169 -9.53 19.02 22.80
N ASN A 170 -10.49 18.71 21.95
CA ASN A 170 -11.88 18.43 22.35
C ASN A 170 -12.25 17.03 21.85
N PRO A 171 -11.74 15.96 22.50
CA PRO A 171 -11.87 14.60 22.01
C PRO A 171 -13.34 14.15 22.07
N ARG A 172 -13.86 13.66 20.94
CA ARG A 172 -15.22 13.11 20.85
C ARG A 172 -15.16 11.64 20.50
N LEU A 173 -15.77 10.78 21.31
CA LEU A 173 -15.99 9.39 20.93
C LEU A 173 -16.92 9.34 19.72
N VAL A 174 -16.50 8.65 18.67
CA VAL A 174 -17.32 8.38 17.48
C VAL A 174 -17.96 7.00 17.61
N SER A 175 -17.16 6.00 17.96
CA SER A 175 -17.57 4.60 18.10
C SER A 175 -16.62 3.85 19.03
N ASP A 176 -17.13 2.87 19.77
CA ASP A 176 -16.38 1.91 20.58
C ASP A 176 -16.79 0.44 20.29
N SER A 177 -17.45 0.19 19.15
CA SER A 177 -18.00 -1.12 18.82
C SER A 177 -16.97 -2.13 18.31
N VAL A 178 -17.29 -3.42 18.50
CA VAL A 178 -16.73 -4.54 17.73
C VAL A 178 -17.93 -5.37 17.26
N PRO A 179 -18.16 -5.60 15.95
CA PRO A 179 -17.32 -5.23 14.81
C PRO A 179 -17.07 -3.72 14.64
N LEU A 180 -16.02 -3.37 13.91
CA LEU A 180 -15.78 -2.00 13.45
C LEU A 180 -16.83 -1.61 12.39
N ASP A 181 -17.29 -0.38 12.49
CA ASP A 181 -18.12 0.31 11.51
C ASP A 181 -17.34 0.78 10.27
N GLU A 182 -18.06 1.38 9.32
CA GLU A 182 -17.53 1.86 8.05
C GLU A 182 -16.52 3.00 8.21
N GLU A 183 -16.74 3.98 9.13
CA GLU A 183 -15.81 5.10 9.36
C GLU A 183 -14.46 4.59 9.93
N ALA A 184 -14.50 3.60 10.82
CA ALA A 184 -13.31 2.93 11.35
C ALA A 184 -12.57 2.09 10.30
N VAL A 185 -13.30 1.41 9.40
CA VAL A 185 -12.71 0.64 8.28
C VAL A 185 -12.10 1.55 7.22
N GLU A 186 -12.79 2.63 6.84
CA GLU A 186 -12.26 3.67 5.95
C GLU A 186 -10.98 4.28 6.52
N LEU A 187 -10.91 4.56 7.82
CA LEU A 187 -9.70 5.07 8.45
C LEU A 187 -8.53 4.07 8.37
N ILE A 188 -8.76 2.77 8.60
CA ILE A 188 -7.72 1.73 8.42
C ILE A 188 -7.23 1.67 6.96
N HIS A 189 -8.12 1.89 5.98
CA HIS A 189 -7.74 1.95 4.57
C HIS A 189 -7.11 3.29 4.16
N LYS A 190 -7.38 4.40 4.87
CA LYS A 190 -6.79 5.72 4.61
C LYS A 190 -5.34 5.81 5.08
N VAL A 191 -4.99 5.25 6.24
CA VAL A 191 -3.66 5.49 6.85
C VAL A 191 -2.51 4.78 6.10
N ASP A 192 -1.38 5.49 6.03
CA ASP A 192 -0.09 5.01 5.54
C ASP A 192 0.85 4.54 6.67
N LEU A 193 0.46 4.78 7.94
CA LEU A 193 1.22 4.48 9.14
C LEU A 193 0.29 4.01 10.27
N MET A 194 0.70 2.97 10.99
CA MET A 194 0.12 2.58 12.27
C MET A 194 1.21 2.42 13.33
N PHE A 195 0.87 2.74 14.58
CA PHE A 195 1.70 2.41 15.74
C PHE A 195 1.15 1.17 16.42
N LEU A 196 2.04 0.31 16.94
CA LEU A 196 1.65 -0.90 17.67
C LEU A 196 2.57 -1.19 18.86
N SER A 197 1.99 -1.82 19.87
CA SER A 197 2.67 -2.21 21.11
C SER A 197 2.33 -3.63 21.51
N THR A 198 3.33 -4.38 21.98
CA THR A 198 3.22 -5.80 22.32
C THR A 198 4.01 -6.11 23.58
N SER A 199 3.64 -7.14 24.33
CA SER A 199 4.37 -7.58 25.52
C SER A 199 4.59 -9.10 25.50
N SER A 200 5.58 -9.56 26.26
CA SER A 200 5.77 -10.97 26.62
C SER A 200 5.50 -11.25 28.10
N GLY A 201 4.86 -10.31 28.81
CA GLY A 201 4.72 -10.30 30.27
C GLY A 201 6.02 -9.91 31.02
N SER A 202 7.19 -10.24 30.47
CA SER A 202 8.52 -9.88 30.99
C SER A 202 9.17 -8.69 30.26
N SER A 203 8.82 -8.48 28.99
CA SER A 203 9.30 -7.38 28.14
C SER A 203 8.12 -6.69 27.46
N MET A 204 8.37 -5.48 26.92
CA MET A 204 7.39 -4.76 26.13
C MET A 204 8.06 -4.00 24.98
N ASP A 205 7.44 -4.01 23.80
CA ASP A 205 7.89 -3.30 22.61
C ASP A 205 6.84 -2.26 22.17
N THR A 206 7.28 -1.13 21.61
CA THR A 206 6.44 -0.17 20.87
C THR A 206 7.17 0.20 19.59
N ASN A 207 6.43 0.19 18.49
CA ASN A 207 6.98 0.23 17.15
C ASN A 207 5.97 0.87 16.18
N HIS A 208 6.32 0.94 14.89
CA HIS A 208 5.36 1.27 13.84
C HIS A 208 5.40 0.24 12.71
N ARG A 209 4.38 0.27 11.86
CA ARG A 209 4.39 -0.27 10.48
C ARG A 209 3.79 0.79 9.56
N GLY A 210 4.30 0.87 8.34
CA GLY A 210 3.79 1.78 7.34
C GLY A 210 4.04 1.27 5.93
N GLY A 211 3.38 1.89 4.96
CA GLY A 211 3.37 1.49 3.56
C GLY A 211 2.57 2.48 2.71
N PRO A 212 2.07 2.08 1.53
CA PRO A 212 1.02 2.84 0.86
C PRO A 212 -0.29 2.82 1.69
N PRO A 213 -1.18 3.82 1.57
CA PRO A 213 -2.55 3.75 2.07
C PRO A 213 -3.22 2.41 1.71
N GLY A 214 -3.88 1.79 2.69
CA GLY A 214 -4.51 0.48 2.52
C GLY A 214 -3.57 -0.72 2.59
N PHE A 215 -2.33 -0.56 3.09
CA PHE A 215 -1.43 -1.69 3.40
C PHE A 215 -1.95 -2.63 4.49
N VAL A 216 -2.88 -2.14 5.33
CA VAL A 216 -3.69 -2.95 6.25
C VAL A 216 -5.02 -3.25 5.56
N ARG A 217 -5.44 -4.53 5.56
CA ARG A 217 -6.71 -4.97 4.96
C ARG A 217 -7.68 -5.44 6.06
N CYS A 218 -8.89 -4.92 6.03
CA CYS A 218 -10.01 -5.39 6.86
C CYS A 218 -10.63 -6.67 6.26
N VAL A 219 -10.92 -7.66 7.10
CA VAL A 219 -11.66 -8.86 6.73
C VAL A 219 -13.15 -8.57 6.94
N SER A 220 -13.81 -8.13 5.87
CA SER A 220 -15.24 -7.82 5.89
C SER A 220 -16.10 -9.08 6.11
N GLN A 221 -17.09 -8.98 6.98
CA GLN A 221 -18.11 -10.00 7.24
C GLN A 221 -19.48 -9.30 7.36
N ASP A 222 -20.58 -10.07 7.30
CA ASP A 222 -21.92 -9.54 7.55
C ASP A 222 -22.00 -8.93 8.96
N GLY A 223 -22.17 -7.61 9.02
CA GLY A 223 -22.19 -6.83 10.27
C GLY A 223 -20.91 -6.05 10.58
N GLY A 224 -19.87 -6.08 9.73
CA GLY A 224 -18.70 -5.19 9.82
C GLY A 224 -17.35 -5.90 9.79
N CYS A 225 -16.32 -5.25 10.32
CA CYS A 225 -14.95 -5.80 10.39
C CYS A 225 -14.61 -6.31 11.81
N THR A 226 -14.31 -7.59 11.94
CA THR A 226 -13.87 -8.24 13.20
C THR A 226 -12.38 -8.59 13.21
N GLN A 227 -11.73 -8.60 12.05
CA GLN A 227 -10.32 -8.94 11.89
C GLN A 227 -9.65 -8.04 10.85
N PHE A 228 -8.38 -7.72 11.04
CA PHE A 228 -7.55 -7.11 10.00
C PHE A 228 -6.24 -7.88 9.80
N VAL A 229 -5.60 -7.70 8.65
CA VAL A 229 -4.32 -8.34 8.29
C VAL A 229 -3.39 -7.29 7.71
N TYR A 230 -2.10 -7.37 8.05
CA TYR A 230 -1.05 -6.56 7.44
C TYR A 230 0.19 -7.42 7.12
N PRO A 231 0.94 -7.10 6.05
CA PRO A 231 2.19 -7.77 5.74
C PRO A 231 3.32 -7.28 6.63
N GLU A 232 4.24 -8.16 7.01
CA GLU A 232 5.52 -7.77 7.58
C GLU A 232 6.55 -7.68 6.45
N LEU A 233 7.25 -6.54 6.37
CA LEU A 233 8.18 -6.20 5.30
C LEU A 233 9.64 -6.51 5.69
N SER A 234 10.59 -6.39 4.76
CA SER A 234 12.00 -6.57 5.11
C SER A 234 12.47 -5.51 6.12
N GLY A 235 13.37 -5.91 7.01
CA GLY A 235 13.84 -5.09 8.12
C GLY A 235 14.88 -5.81 8.98
N ASN A 236 15.36 -5.14 10.02
CA ASN A 236 16.57 -5.47 10.78
C ASN A 236 16.66 -6.84 11.51
N ARG A 237 15.76 -7.80 11.27
CA ARG A 237 15.76 -9.17 11.81
C ARG A 237 15.77 -9.32 13.35
N LEU A 238 15.57 -8.24 14.10
CA LEU A 238 15.44 -8.30 15.56
C LEU A 238 14.09 -8.88 16.02
N TYR A 239 13.05 -8.69 15.19
CA TYR A 239 11.69 -9.22 15.39
C TYR A 239 10.98 -8.94 16.72
N GLN A 240 11.50 -8.03 17.56
CA GLN A 240 11.01 -7.72 18.92
C GLN A 240 9.48 -7.78 19.09
N SER A 241 8.74 -6.96 18.31
CA SER A 241 7.27 -6.93 18.37
C SER A 241 6.60 -8.26 17.99
N LEU A 242 7.14 -9.00 17.01
CA LEU A 242 6.62 -10.33 16.60
C LEU A 242 7.03 -11.43 17.58
N GLY A 243 8.22 -11.33 18.18
CA GLY A 243 8.69 -12.24 19.22
C GLY A 243 7.79 -12.17 20.45
N ASN A 244 7.33 -10.98 20.84
CA ASN A 244 6.32 -10.82 21.87
C ASN A 244 5.00 -11.53 21.47
N MET A 245 4.46 -11.28 20.26
CA MET A 245 3.25 -11.94 19.75
C MET A 245 3.35 -13.47 19.69
N MET A 246 4.55 -14.02 19.50
CA MET A 246 4.81 -15.47 19.50
C MET A 246 4.83 -16.11 20.91
N ILE A 247 4.80 -15.30 21.98
CA ILE A 247 4.81 -15.74 23.38
C ILE A 247 3.49 -15.40 24.07
N GLU A 248 3.03 -14.15 23.91
CA GLU A 248 1.72 -13.66 24.36
C GLU A 248 1.00 -13.07 23.13
N PRO A 249 -0.01 -13.74 22.57
CA PRO A 249 -0.60 -13.39 21.28
C PRO A 249 -1.60 -12.24 21.38
N LYS A 250 -1.15 -11.08 21.88
CA LYS A 250 -1.92 -9.85 22.04
C LYS A 250 -1.14 -8.62 21.58
N ALA A 251 -1.84 -7.64 21.02
CA ALA A 251 -1.25 -6.35 20.63
C ALA A 251 -2.26 -5.20 20.71
N GLY A 252 -1.72 -4.02 21.02
CA GLY A 252 -2.39 -2.73 20.92
C GLY A 252 -1.96 -2.02 19.63
N PHE A 253 -2.84 -1.17 19.10
CA PHE A 253 -2.65 -0.41 17.87
C PHE A 253 -3.28 0.99 18.00
N CYS A 254 -2.67 1.99 17.37
CA CYS A 254 -3.33 3.26 17.01
C CYS A 254 -3.14 3.50 15.51
N PHE A 255 -4.24 3.80 14.82
CA PHE A 255 -4.29 4.25 13.43
C PHE A 255 -4.57 5.77 13.43
N PRO A 256 -3.55 6.63 13.43
CA PRO A 256 -3.71 8.07 13.51
C PRO A 256 -4.02 8.70 12.14
N ASP A 257 -5.06 9.51 12.06
CA ASP A 257 -5.25 10.45 10.96
C ASP A 257 -4.57 11.79 11.31
N PHE A 258 -3.44 12.07 10.69
CA PHE A 258 -2.72 13.32 10.91
C PHE A 258 -3.41 14.56 10.28
N GLU A 259 -4.34 14.37 9.34
CA GLU A 259 -5.10 15.46 8.71
C GLU A 259 -6.25 15.92 9.61
N THR A 260 -7.03 14.99 10.17
CA THR A 260 -8.20 15.30 11.02
C THR A 260 -7.87 15.32 12.52
N GLY A 261 -6.80 14.64 12.93
CA GLY A 261 -6.41 14.43 14.33
C GLY A 261 -7.22 13.34 15.05
N ASN A 262 -7.92 12.50 14.29
CA ASN A 262 -8.60 11.32 14.81
C ASN A 262 -7.58 10.21 15.07
N CYS A 263 -7.84 9.30 16.01
CA CYS A 263 -7.21 7.97 16.00
C CYS A 263 -8.27 6.90 16.28
N LEU A 264 -8.17 5.79 15.55
CA LEU A 264 -8.77 4.52 15.95
C LEU A 264 -7.76 3.76 16.81
N PHE A 265 -8.08 3.61 18.09
CA PHE A 265 -7.35 2.74 19.02
C PHE A 265 -7.95 1.33 18.95
N VAL A 266 -7.11 0.29 18.92
CA VAL A 266 -7.55 -1.12 18.92
C VAL A 266 -6.68 -1.95 19.86
N THR A 267 -7.28 -2.94 20.52
CA THR A 267 -6.54 -4.07 21.11
C THR A 267 -7.14 -5.40 20.65
N GLY A 268 -6.29 -6.40 20.42
CA GLY A 268 -6.71 -7.65 19.79
C GLY A 268 -5.72 -8.81 19.95
N HIS A 269 -6.20 -10.01 19.64
CA HIS A 269 -5.38 -11.22 19.60
C HIS A 269 -4.63 -11.32 18.26
N THR A 270 -3.36 -11.70 18.30
CA THR A 270 -2.47 -11.73 17.13
C THR A 270 -2.10 -13.14 16.70
N GLU A 271 -2.17 -13.40 15.39
CA GLU A 271 -1.69 -14.62 14.74
C GLU A 271 -0.60 -14.23 13.74
N VAL A 272 0.64 -14.71 13.99
CA VAL A 272 1.75 -14.52 13.06
C VAL A 272 1.74 -15.67 12.03
N LEU A 273 1.47 -15.33 10.78
CA LEU A 273 1.33 -16.25 9.65
C LEU A 273 2.65 -16.34 8.87
N PHE A 274 3.07 -17.55 8.46
CA PHE A 274 4.38 -17.80 7.85
C PHE A 274 4.26 -18.51 6.49
N GLY A 275 5.00 -18.03 5.50
CA GLY A 275 5.11 -18.66 4.17
C GLY A 275 3.75 -18.94 3.54
N LYS A 276 3.40 -20.22 3.38
CA LYS A 276 2.12 -20.64 2.79
C LYS A 276 0.91 -20.14 3.58
N ASP A 277 0.99 -20.10 4.91
CA ASP A 277 -0.13 -19.69 5.76
C ASP A 277 -0.41 -18.17 5.59
N ALA A 278 0.65 -17.38 5.37
CA ALA A 278 0.53 -15.97 5.01
C ALA A 278 0.00 -15.80 3.58
N ALA A 279 0.53 -16.53 2.61
CA ALA A 279 0.14 -16.44 1.20
C ALA A 279 -1.30 -16.92 0.91
N VAL A 280 -1.87 -17.79 1.76
CA VAL A 280 -3.30 -18.17 1.71
C VAL A 280 -4.21 -17.02 2.11
N VAL A 281 -3.82 -16.21 3.09
CA VAL A 281 -4.64 -15.09 3.62
C VAL A 281 -4.40 -13.81 2.83
N MET A 282 -3.14 -13.45 2.61
CA MET A 282 -2.69 -12.27 1.88
C MET A 282 -1.65 -12.72 0.82
N PRO A 283 -2.09 -13.00 -0.42
CA PRO A 283 -1.22 -13.51 -1.48
C PRO A 283 0.05 -12.70 -1.69
N ARG A 284 1.12 -13.40 -2.07
CA ARG A 284 2.48 -12.85 -2.26
C ARG A 284 3.15 -12.31 -0.98
N SER A 285 2.60 -12.60 0.21
CA SER A 285 3.27 -12.36 1.49
C SER A 285 3.87 -13.64 2.10
N ASN A 286 5.16 -13.58 2.45
CA ASN A 286 5.87 -14.66 3.17
C ASN A 286 5.78 -14.53 4.70
N LEU A 287 5.34 -13.37 5.21
CA LEU A 287 5.11 -13.10 6.63
C LEU A 287 3.98 -12.06 6.74
N ALA A 288 2.97 -12.37 7.54
CA ALA A 288 1.83 -11.48 7.78
C ALA A 288 1.35 -11.64 9.22
N VAL A 289 0.64 -10.64 9.75
CA VAL A 289 -0.04 -10.74 11.04
C VAL A 289 -1.52 -10.53 10.82
N ARG A 290 -2.33 -11.50 11.24
CA ARG A 290 -3.78 -11.34 11.40
C ARG A 290 -4.07 -10.92 12.84
N VAL A 291 -4.99 -9.99 13.01
CA VAL A 291 -5.44 -9.50 14.31
C VAL A 291 -6.95 -9.74 14.42
N THR A 292 -7.38 -10.41 15.48
CA THR A 292 -8.80 -10.48 15.86
C THR A 292 -9.08 -9.41 16.91
N ILE A 293 -9.96 -8.48 16.57
CA ILE A 293 -10.27 -7.30 17.38
C ILE A 293 -11.02 -7.74 18.65
N THR A 294 -10.65 -7.20 19.81
CA THR A 294 -11.31 -7.49 21.10
C THR A 294 -11.91 -6.26 21.77
N ALA A 295 -11.33 -5.08 21.53
CA ALA A 295 -11.95 -3.79 21.80
C ALA A 295 -11.37 -2.74 20.85
N ALA A 296 -12.17 -1.72 20.53
CA ALA A 296 -11.81 -0.60 19.67
C ALA A 296 -12.37 0.71 20.22
N ARG A 297 -11.77 1.84 19.84
CA ARG A 297 -12.30 3.20 20.08
C ARG A 297 -11.88 4.12 18.93
N LEU A 298 -12.83 4.57 18.11
CA LEU A 298 -12.63 5.66 17.17
C LEU A 298 -12.90 6.99 17.88
N VAL A 299 -11.86 7.82 18.03
CA VAL A 299 -11.95 9.09 18.76
C VAL A 299 -11.55 10.25 17.86
N ALA A 300 -12.49 11.15 17.61
CA ALA A 300 -12.29 12.32 16.78
C ALA A 300 -11.54 13.43 17.53
N SER A 301 -10.57 14.08 16.84
CA SER A 301 -9.75 15.17 17.39
C SER A 301 -9.05 14.86 18.73
N VAL A 302 -8.70 13.59 18.95
CA VAL A 302 -7.93 13.13 20.13
C VAL A 302 -6.47 13.57 20.07
N LEU A 303 -5.90 13.69 18.87
CA LEU A 303 -4.51 14.12 18.68
C LEU A 303 -4.41 15.66 18.79
N PRO A 304 -3.50 16.20 19.62
CA PRO A 304 -3.31 17.65 19.81
C PRO A 304 -2.51 18.34 18.70
N PHE A 305 -2.16 17.61 17.64
CA PHE A 305 -1.33 18.06 16.52
C PHE A 305 -1.96 17.63 15.20
N ARG A 306 -1.49 18.21 14.10
CA ARG A 306 -1.81 17.83 12.72
C ARG A 306 -0.51 17.70 11.91
N GLY A 307 -0.55 16.96 10.82
CA GLY A 307 0.57 16.77 9.91
C GLY A 307 0.13 16.85 8.45
N ASN A 308 1.04 17.31 7.59
CA ASN A 308 0.85 17.29 6.14
C ASN A 308 1.56 16.06 5.56
N THR A 309 0.96 15.40 4.56
CA THR A 309 1.59 14.26 3.88
C THR A 309 2.88 14.71 3.18
N GLY A 310 4.01 14.08 3.53
CA GLY A 310 5.31 14.30 2.88
C GLY A 310 5.54 13.36 1.70
N GLU A 311 6.79 13.27 1.23
CA GLU A 311 7.17 12.26 0.23
C GLU A 311 7.14 10.85 0.84
N PHE A 312 6.40 9.95 0.19
CA PHE A 312 6.39 8.53 0.53
C PHE A 312 7.81 7.91 0.46
N SER A 313 7.99 6.78 1.16
CA SER A 313 9.26 6.05 1.10
C SER A 313 9.44 5.41 -0.28
N PRO A 314 10.63 5.49 -0.91
CA PRO A 314 10.92 4.76 -2.15
C PRO A 314 10.97 3.23 -1.95
N TYR A 315 10.89 2.78 -0.69
CA TYR A 315 10.76 1.39 -0.25
C TYR A 315 9.30 0.93 -0.05
N ASN A 316 8.30 1.78 -0.29
CA ASN A 316 6.90 1.40 -0.19
C ASN A 316 6.57 0.27 -1.19
N PRO A 317 6.04 -0.88 -0.73
CA PRO A 317 5.64 -1.96 -1.63
C PRO A 317 4.35 -1.62 -2.40
N VAL A 318 4.00 -2.47 -3.36
CA VAL A 318 2.63 -2.53 -3.91
C VAL A 318 1.65 -2.94 -2.80
N VAL A 319 0.43 -2.41 -2.80
CA VAL A 319 -0.64 -2.83 -1.87
C VAL A 319 -0.93 -4.32 -2.06
N ARG A 320 -0.93 -5.08 -0.97
CA ARG A 320 -1.30 -6.50 -0.97
C ARG A 320 -2.71 -6.68 -0.40
N PHE A 321 -3.62 -7.15 -1.24
CA PHE A 321 -5.00 -7.46 -0.89
C PHE A 321 -5.11 -8.85 -0.23
N LEU A 322 -6.21 -9.11 0.46
CA LEU A 322 -6.58 -10.43 0.94
C LEU A 322 -6.99 -11.34 -0.22
N ALA A 323 -6.85 -12.65 -0.05
CA ALA A 323 -7.36 -13.62 -1.02
C ALA A 323 -8.90 -13.52 -1.20
N SER A 324 -9.63 -13.16 -0.15
CA SER A 324 -11.08 -12.93 -0.18
C SER A 324 -11.49 -11.71 -1.00
N GLU A 325 -10.65 -10.67 -1.09
CA GLU A 325 -10.90 -9.49 -1.92
C GLU A 325 -10.74 -9.77 -3.43
N GLN A 326 -10.14 -10.91 -3.80
CA GLN A 326 -9.82 -11.29 -5.19
C GLN A 326 -10.58 -12.55 -5.67
N ALA A 327 -11.57 -13.02 -4.91
CA ALA A 327 -12.29 -14.26 -5.23
C ALA A 327 -13.10 -14.20 -6.55
N SER A 328 -13.40 -13.01 -7.06
CA SER A 328 -14.11 -12.79 -8.32
C SER A 328 -13.22 -12.79 -9.57
N THR A 329 -11.90 -12.66 -9.43
CA THR A 329 -10.94 -12.61 -10.55
C THR A 329 -9.93 -13.76 -10.56
N ARG A 330 -9.78 -14.48 -9.45
CA ARG A 330 -8.94 -15.69 -9.36
C ARG A 330 -9.65 -16.95 -9.85
N THR A 331 -9.47 -17.27 -11.13
CA THR A 331 -9.37 -18.67 -11.54
C THR A 331 -8.26 -19.35 -10.72
N GLU A 332 -8.43 -20.60 -10.29
CA GLU A 332 -7.39 -21.32 -9.55
C GLU A 332 -6.15 -21.55 -10.42
N VAL A 333 -5.17 -20.65 -10.31
CA VAL A 333 -3.86 -20.80 -10.93
C VAL A 333 -3.09 -21.90 -10.18
N GLN A 334 -3.26 -23.16 -10.61
CA GLN A 334 -2.64 -24.31 -9.97
C GLN A 334 -1.11 -24.27 -10.13
N ASP A 335 -0.41 -24.09 -9.01
CA ASP A 335 1.04 -24.03 -8.84
C ASP A 335 1.74 -25.41 -9.08
N LYS A 336 1.22 -26.20 -10.03
CA LYS A 336 1.60 -27.60 -10.32
C LYS A 336 2.36 -27.78 -11.62
N ASN A 337 2.22 -26.88 -12.59
CA ASN A 337 2.98 -26.90 -13.83
C ASN A 337 4.01 -25.75 -13.80
N GLN A 338 5.29 -26.10 -13.85
CA GLN A 338 6.36 -25.14 -14.13
C GLN A 338 6.33 -24.80 -15.63
N ASN A 339 5.32 -24.04 -16.07
CA ASN A 339 5.32 -23.47 -17.40
C ASN A 339 6.20 -22.23 -17.40
N THR A 340 6.97 -22.04 -18.45
CA THR A 340 7.91 -20.93 -18.63
C THR A 340 7.66 -20.26 -19.97
N ALA A 341 8.08 -19.01 -20.10
CA ALA A 341 7.98 -18.24 -21.32
C ALA A 341 9.35 -17.69 -21.71
N LYS A 342 9.81 -18.04 -22.92
CA LYS A 342 11.04 -17.55 -23.52
C LYS A 342 10.75 -16.30 -24.34
N LEU A 343 11.38 -15.17 -23.98
CA LEU A 343 11.33 -13.91 -24.71
C LEU A 343 11.99 -14.09 -26.09
N LEU A 344 11.20 -13.88 -27.15
CA LEU A 344 11.65 -13.99 -28.53
C LEU A 344 12.07 -12.63 -29.10
N THR A 345 11.25 -11.60 -28.91
CA THR A 345 11.51 -10.25 -29.43
C THR A 345 10.87 -9.16 -28.56
N GLN A 346 11.51 -7.99 -28.50
CA GLN A 346 10.87 -6.73 -28.11
C GLN A 346 10.75 -5.81 -29.32
N THR A 347 9.59 -5.21 -29.53
CA THR A 347 9.33 -4.15 -30.51
C THR A 347 9.04 -2.85 -29.76
N PRO A 348 9.97 -1.87 -29.75
CA PRO A 348 9.72 -0.55 -29.20
C PRO A 348 8.66 0.20 -30.02
N LEU A 349 7.59 0.63 -29.35
CA LEU A 349 6.49 1.40 -29.98
C LEU A 349 6.54 2.87 -29.57
N THR A 350 7.04 3.16 -28.36
CA THR A 350 7.27 4.52 -27.83
C THR A 350 8.48 4.46 -26.89
N PRO A 351 9.08 5.60 -26.49
CA PRO A 351 10.15 5.62 -25.48
C PRO A 351 9.79 5.00 -24.12
N THR A 352 8.50 4.73 -23.86
CA THR A 352 8.04 4.09 -22.62
C THR A 352 7.09 2.90 -22.81
N ILE A 353 6.83 2.47 -24.05
CA ILE A 353 5.93 1.35 -24.38
C ILE A 353 6.61 0.40 -25.37
N SER A 354 6.48 -0.90 -25.15
CA SER A 354 6.97 -1.92 -26.09
C SER A 354 6.04 -3.13 -26.12
N ARG A 355 5.93 -3.73 -27.30
CA ARG A 355 5.38 -5.07 -27.49
C ARG A 355 6.48 -6.09 -27.20
N PHE A 356 6.20 -7.11 -26.42
CA PHE A 356 7.10 -8.24 -26.13
C PHE A 356 6.41 -9.52 -26.59
N ARG A 357 7.13 -10.35 -27.34
CA ARG A 357 6.66 -11.65 -27.81
C ARG A 357 7.38 -12.77 -27.06
N PHE A 358 6.63 -13.75 -26.60
CA PHE A 358 7.14 -14.93 -25.93
C PHE A 358 6.67 -16.21 -26.62
N SER A 359 7.44 -17.30 -26.44
CA SER A 359 7.03 -18.69 -26.70
C SER A 359 6.93 -19.43 -25.37
N LEU A 360 5.89 -20.23 -25.19
CA LEU A 360 5.65 -21.04 -23.98
C LEU A 360 6.36 -22.39 -24.05
N SER A 361 6.98 -22.83 -22.95
CA SER A 361 7.54 -24.20 -22.88
C SER A 361 6.47 -25.28 -22.99
N ASN A 362 5.23 -24.97 -22.61
CA ASN A 362 4.04 -25.79 -22.85
C ASN A 362 2.90 -24.89 -23.35
N ALA A 363 2.37 -25.18 -24.54
CA ALA A 363 1.29 -24.41 -25.14
C ALA A 363 0.06 -24.32 -24.21
N ALA A 364 -0.45 -23.12 -24.01
CA ALA A 364 -1.60 -22.83 -23.15
C ALA A 364 -2.72 -22.18 -23.95
N THR A 365 -3.96 -22.61 -23.69
CA THR A 365 -5.14 -21.97 -24.28
C THR A 365 -5.56 -20.78 -23.43
N TYR A 366 -5.76 -19.64 -24.10
CA TYR A 366 -6.34 -18.42 -23.54
C TYR A 366 -7.41 -17.88 -24.50
N THR A 367 -8.21 -16.93 -24.03
CA THR A 367 -9.24 -16.24 -24.82
C THR A 367 -8.93 -14.75 -24.91
N ALA A 368 -9.53 -14.05 -25.89
CA ALA A 368 -9.27 -12.64 -26.10
C ALA A 368 -9.68 -11.80 -24.87
N GLY A 369 -8.79 -10.89 -24.44
CA GLY A 369 -8.97 -10.05 -23.26
C GLY A 369 -8.38 -10.62 -21.96
N GLN A 370 -7.99 -11.91 -21.92
CA GLN A 370 -7.33 -12.49 -20.75
C GLN A 370 -5.92 -11.93 -20.52
N TYR A 371 -5.46 -11.98 -19.26
CA TYR A 371 -4.10 -11.65 -18.87
C TYR A 371 -3.25 -12.91 -18.66
N VAL A 372 -1.93 -12.76 -18.82
CA VAL A 372 -0.92 -13.72 -18.37
C VAL A 372 -0.29 -13.23 -17.07
N THR A 373 -0.02 -14.15 -16.13
CA THR A 373 0.71 -13.88 -14.89
C THR A 373 2.16 -14.33 -15.03
N ILE A 374 3.07 -13.36 -15.13
CA ILE A 374 4.51 -13.58 -15.24
C ILE A 374 5.16 -13.48 -13.85
N ASP A 375 6.02 -14.44 -13.56
CA ASP A 375 6.87 -14.50 -12.37
C ASP A 375 8.34 -14.27 -12.78
N ALA A 376 8.93 -13.18 -12.30
CA ALA A 376 10.32 -12.84 -12.53
C ALA A 376 11.21 -13.04 -11.29
N SER A 377 10.71 -13.66 -10.21
CA SER A 377 11.44 -13.74 -8.93
C SER A 377 12.78 -14.46 -9.07
N GLU A 378 12.88 -15.51 -9.90
CA GLU A 378 14.11 -16.27 -10.13
C GLU A 378 15.29 -15.42 -10.66
N HIS A 379 15.00 -14.25 -11.26
CA HIS A 379 16.01 -13.32 -11.80
C HIS A 379 16.19 -12.05 -10.95
N MET A 380 15.34 -11.83 -9.95
CA MET A 380 15.21 -10.54 -9.27
C MET A 380 15.22 -10.62 -7.73
N ASP A 381 14.82 -11.76 -7.15
CA ASP A 381 14.91 -12.03 -5.71
C ASP A 381 16.31 -12.57 -5.37
N PHE A 382 17.17 -11.67 -4.91
CA PHE A 382 18.50 -12.00 -4.38
C PHE A 382 18.46 -12.38 -2.89
N GLY A 383 17.28 -12.64 -2.35
CA GLY A 383 17.03 -12.88 -0.94
C GLY A 383 17.08 -11.61 -0.10
N TYR A 384 17.31 -11.80 1.20
CA TYR A 384 17.28 -10.71 2.17
C TYR A 384 18.39 -9.67 1.96
N SER A 385 17.97 -8.40 1.87
CA SER A 385 18.76 -7.28 2.37
C SER A 385 18.00 -6.53 3.48
N HIS A 386 18.73 -5.78 4.30
CA HIS A 386 18.16 -4.85 5.28
C HIS A 386 17.63 -3.58 4.62
N MET A 387 18.41 -3.03 3.68
CA MET A 387 18.16 -1.82 2.89
C MET A 387 18.79 -2.03 1.49
N ARG A 388 18.32 -1.32 0.48
CA ARG A 388 18.82 -1.43 -0.91
C ARG A 388 18.76 -0.06 -1.59
N ASP A 389 19.69 0.83 -1.22
CA ASP A 389 19.64 2.23 -1.65
C ASP A 389 19.91 2.42 -3.16
N ASP A 390 20.44 1.40 -3.83
CA ASP A 390 20.62 1.30 -5.29
C ASP A 390 19.32 1.01 -6.07
N ASP A 391 18.39 0.25 -5.49
CA ASP A 391 17.09 -0.06 -6.07
C ASP A 391 16.05 -0.33 -4.96
N PRO A 392 15.59 0.73 -4.26
CA PRO A 392 14.76 0.59 -3.07
C PRO A 392 13.39 -0.04 -3.36
N ARG A 393 12.91 0.07 -4.60
CA ARG A 393 11.62 -0.45 -5.05
C ARG A 393 11.58 -1.99 -5.06
N SER A 394 12.71 -2.67 -5.29
CA SER A 394 12.75 -4.14 -5.34
C SER A 394 12.80 -4.82 -3.97
N LEU A 395 13.13 -4.10 -2.88
CA LEU A 395 13.38 -4.70 -1.56
C LEU A 395 12.15 -5.43 -0.95
N ASN A 396 10.95 -4.96 -1.28
CA ASN A 396 9.68 -5.49 -0.76
C ASN A 396 8.72 -5.91 -1.89
N ASP A 397 9.21 -5.97 -3.13
CA ASP A 397 8.43 -6.43 -4.28
C ASP A 397 8.25 -7.96 -4.23
N ASP A 398 7.34 -8.48 -5.04
CA ASP A 398 7.14 -9.92 -5.24
C ASP A 398 7.61 -10.39 -6.63
N PHE A 399 7.95 -9.46 -7.52
CA PHE A 399 8.36 -9.70 -8.91
C PHE A 399 7.35 -10.46 -9.79
N VAL A 400 6.12 -10.65 -9.29
CA VAL A 400 5.00 -11.24 -10.04
C VAL A 400 4.14 -10.11 -10.58
N ARG A 401 3.83 -10.11 -11.88
CA ARG A 401 2.92 -9.13 -12.49
C ARG A 401 2.02 -9.78 -13.53
N THR A 402 0.85 -9.20 -13.70
CA THR A 402 -0.09 -9.58 -14.76
C THR A 402 -0.07 -8.59 -15.90
N PHE A 403 -0.17 -9.09 -17.12
CA PHE A 403 -0.23 -8.28 -18.33
C PHE A 403 -1.29 -8.85 -19.27
N THR A 404 -2.17 -7.99 -19.81
CA THR A 404 -3.15 -8.40 -20.80
C THR A 404 -2.44 -8.97 -22.03
N VAL A 405 -2.92 -10.10 -22.54
CA VAL A 405 -2.42 -10.66 -23.79
C VAL A 405 -2.98 -9.83 -24.94
N SER A 406 -2.10 -9.11 -25.64
CA SER A 406 -2.48 -8.22 -26.74
C SER A 406 -2.51 -8.92 -28.10
N SER A 407 -1.99 -10.16 -28.20
CA SER A 407 -2.17 -11.05 -29.34
C SER A 407 -3.53 -11.76 -29.32
N PRO A 408 -4.20 -11.97 -30.47
CA PRO A 408 -5.36 -12.85 -30.55
C PRO A 408 -4.96 -14.31 -30.21
N PRO A 409 -5.86 -15.11 -29.63
CA PRO A 409 -5.57 -16.50 -29.25
C PRO A 409 -5.37 -17.43 -30.47
N GLY A 410 -4.79 -18.61 -30.26
CA GLY A 410 -4.38 -19.49 -31.36
C GLY A 410 -5.50 -20.18 -32.15
N LEU A 411 -6.64 -20.53 -31.54
CA LEU A 411 -7.66 -21.37 -32.17
C LEU A 411 -9.10 -20.89 -31.91
N PRO A 412 -9.91 -20.53 -32.94
CA PRO A 412 -9.58 -20.36 -34.36
C PRO A 412 -9.78 -18.91 -34.89
N PRO A 413 -8.91 -17.93 -34.56
CA PRO A 413 -8.89 -16.63 -35.25
C PRO A 413 -8.15 -16.68 -36.60
N HIS A 414 -8.87 -16.39 -37.68
CA HIS A 414 -8.30 -16.11 -39.00
C HIS A 414 -7.56 -14.76 -39.04
N PRO A 415 -6.75 -14.47 -40.08
CA PRO A 415 -5.99 -15.38 -40.94
C PRO A 415 -4.46 -15.14 -40.84
N SER A 416 -4.04 -14.18 -40.01
CA SER A 416 -2.65 -13.73 -39.91
C SER A 416 -1.83 -14.65 -39.01
N LYS A 417 -1.26 -15.73 -39.58
CA LYS A 417 -0.18 -16.51 -38.96
C LYS A 417 1.09 -15.66 -38.78
N ARG A 418 1.06 -14.78 -37.79
CA ARG A 418 2.18 -13.94 -37.32
C ARG A 418 2.84 -14.51 -36.05
N LEU A 419 2.24 -15.53 -35.44
CA LEU A 419 2.62 -16.16 -34.18
C LEU A 419 2.55 -17.69 -34.32
N GLY A 420 3.32 -18.41 -33.51
CA GLY A 420 3.17 -19.86 -33.28
C GLY A 420 1.98 -20.19 -32.36
N ASP A 421 1.57 -21.46 -32.32
CA ASP A 421 0.44 -21.92 -31.50
C ASP A 421 0.77 -21.88 -29.98
N ASP A 422 2.06 -21.78 -29.63
CA ASP A 422 2.64 -21.59 -28.31
C ASP A 422 3.07 -20.13 -28.03
N GLU A 423 2.98 -19.23 -29.01
CA GLU A 423 3.43 -17.84 -28.88
C GLU A 423 2.31 -16.89 -28.41
N PHE A 424 2.69 -15.84 -27.67
CA PHE A 424 1.81 -14.74 -27.30
C PHE A 424 2.56 -13.41 -27.23
N GLU A 425 1.82 -12.30 -27.31
CA GLU A 425 2.36 -10.94 -27.20
C GLU A 425 1.69 -10.17 -26.06
N ILE A 426 2.48 -9.42 -25.30
CA ILE A 426 2.01 -8.41 -24.34
C ILE A 426 2.51 -7.03 -24.76
N THR A 427 1.74 -5.97 -24.52
CA THR A 427 2.13 -4.60 -24.90
C THR A 427 2.10 -3.69 -23.68
N ILE A 428 3.27 -3.49 -23.08
CA ILE A 428 3.40 -2.99 -21.71
C ILE A 428 4.11 -1.64 -21.64
N ARG A 429 3.80 -0.88 -20.60
CA ARG A 429 4.48 0.38 -20.27
C ARG A 429 5.60 0.13 -19.25
N LYS A 430 6.75 0.76 -19.45
CA LYS A 430 7.84 0.83 -18.46
C LYS A 430 7.43 1.73 -17.28
N VAL A 431 7.18 1.14 -16.11
CA VAL A 431 6.71 1.85 -14.89
C VAL A 431 7.29 1.32 -13.57
N GLY A 432 7.51 0.00 -13.45
CA GLY A 432 7.94 -0.66 -12.20
C GLY A 432 9.02 -1.73 -12.45
N VAL A 433 9.58 -2.30 -11.38
CA VAL A 433 10.83 -3.10 -11.42
C VAL A 433 10.80 -4.25 -12.44
N VAL A 434 9.71 -5.02 -12.52
CA VAL A 434 9.56 -6.12 -13.50
C VAL A 434 9.54 -5.59 -14.95
N THR A 435 8.87 -4.46 -15.19
CA THR A 435 8.87 -3.82 -16.52
C THR A 435 10.23 -3.19 -16.85
N ASP A 436 10.93 -2.62 -15.87
CA ASP A 436 12.30 -2.12 -16.03
C ASP A 436 13.28 -3.26 -16.35
N PHE A 437 13.05 -4.45 -15.80
CA PHE A 437 13.80 -5.69 -16.09
C PHE A 437 13.54 -6.19 -17.52
N LEU A 438 12.27 -6.32 -17.93
CA LEU A 438 11.92 -6.77 -19.30
C LEU A 438 12.49 -5.83 -20.38
N PHE A 439 12.33 -4.50 -20.20
CA PHE A 439 12.86 -3.49 -21.12
C PHE A 439 14.41 -3.45 -21.21
N LYS A 440 15.15 -4.02 -20.24
CA LYS A 440 16.61 -4.14 -20.32
C LYS A 440 17.04 -5.31 -21.20
N HIS A 441 16.31 -6.43 -21.16
CA HIS A 441 16.71 -7.67 -21.83
C HIS A 441 16.29 -7.73 -23.30
N GLY A 442 15.13 -7.18 -23.67
CA GLY A 442 14.65 -7.24 -25.05
C GLY A 442 15.32 -6.27 -26.04
N LEU A 443 16.05 -5.25 -25.56
CA LEU A 443 16.65 -4.22 -26.40
C LEU A 443 18.07 -4.54 -26.90
N ASP A 444 18.83 -5.42 -26.24
CA ASP A 444 20.27 -5.53 -26.52
C ASP A 444 20.57 -6.51 -27.67
N ALA A 445 20.86 -5.96 -28.85
CA ALA A 445 21.27 -6.73 -30.03
C ALA A 445 22.61 -7.48 -29.86
N ARG A 446 23.39 -7.21 -28.79
CA ARG A 446 24.57 -7.99 -28.37
C ARG A 446 24.18 -9.24 -27.59
N ALA A 447 23.00 -9.24 -26.97
CA ALA A 447 22.45 -10.31 -26.16
C ALA A 447 21.76 -11.42 -26.99
N LYS A 448 22.23 -11.68 -28.23
CA LYS A 448 21.85 -12.82 -29.09
C LYS A 448 22.28 -14.20 -28.54
N GLY A 449 22.36 -14.32 -27.22
CA GLY A 449 22.74 -15.50 -26.46
C GLY A 449 22.36 -15.43 -24.97
N SER A 450 21.66 -14.38 -24.49
CA SER A 450 20.97 -14.44 -23.19
C SER A 450 19.51 -14.78 -23.43
N GLU A 451 19.16 -16.05 -23.27
CA GLU A 451 17.80 -16.51 -23.44
C GLU A 451 16.95 -16.09 -22.23
N LEU A 452 16.22 -14.99 -22.41
CA LEU A 452 15.11 -14.48 -21.60
C LEU A 452 14.05 -15.51 -21.19
N GLU A 453 14.25 -16.40 -20.22
CA GLU A 453 13.18 -17.31 -19.76
C GLU A 453 12.58 -16.89 -18.42
N VAL A 454 11.25 -16.67 -18.35
CA VAL A 454 10.51 -16.25 -17.14
C VAL A 454 9.44 -17.27 -16.75
N GLY A 455 9.09 -17.34 -15.46
CA GLY A 455 8.03 -18.23 -14.99
C GLY A 455 6.66 -17.74 -15.44
N ILE A 456 5.78 -18.66 -15.86
CA ILE A 456 4.37 -18.38 -16.13
C ILE A 456 3.54 -19.12 -15.09
N LYS A 457 2.89 -18.37 -14.20
CA LYS A 457 1.93 -18.96 -13.26
C LYS A 457 0.68 -19.44 -13.99
N GLY A 458 0.17 -18.63 -14.93
CA GLY A 458 -0.95 -19.02 -15.80
C GLY A 458 -1.63 -17.85 -16.50
N PHE A 459 -2.70 -18.16 -17.22
CA PHE A 459 -3.58 -17.18 -17.85
C PHE A 459 -4.89 -17.06 -17.04
N GLY A 460 -5.49 -15.86 -17.01
CA GLY A 460 -6.65 -15.58 -16.17
C GLY A 460 -7.44 -14.34 -16.59
N GLY A 461 -8.44 -14.00 -15.78
CA GLY A 461 -9.41 -12.94 -16.10
C GLY A 461 -10.56 -13.43 -16.99
N SER A 462 -11.60 -12.60 -17.06
CA SER A 462 -12.84 -12.84 -17.80
C SER A 462 -13.35 -11.60 -18.54
N PHE A 463 -12.54 -10.53 -18.61
CA PHE A 463 -12.89 -9.29 -19.30
C PHE A 463 -12.71 -9.46 -20.81
N MET A 464 -13.81 -9.74 -21.52
CA MET A 464 -13.85 -9.90 -22.96
C MET A 464 -14.68 -8.79 -23.60
N VAL A 465 -14.18 -8.18 -24.68
CA VAL A 465 -14.96 -7.19 -25.44
C VAL A 465 -15.79 -7.91 -26.49
N GLU A 466 -17.08 -8.07 -26.21
CA GLU A 466 -18.05 -8.74 -27.08
C GLU A 466 -19.09 -7.77 -27.67
N GLN A 467 -19.49 -8.03 -28.91
CA GLN A 467 -20.73 -7.53 -29.54
C GLN A 467 -21.66 -8.72 -29.77
N THR A 468 -22.92 -8.62 -29.33
CA THR A 468 -23.94 -9.64 -29.61
C THR A 468 -24.90 -9.14 -30.69
N GLU A 469 -25.77 -10.01 -31.21
CA GLU A 469 -26.83 -9.57 -32.13
C GLU A 469 -27.85 -8.64 -31.46
N GLU A 470 -28.06 -8.82 -30.14
CA GLU A 470 -28.87 -7.93 -29.31
C GLU A 470 -28.17 -6.59 -29.03
N LYS A 471 -26.85 -6.62 -28.76
CA LYS A 471 -26.01 -5.47 -28.41
C LYS A 471 -24.91 -5.22 -29.46
N PRO A 472 -25.26 -4.73 -30.68
CA PRO A 472 -24.29 -4.45 -31.73
C PRO A 472 -23.49 -3.17 -31.47
N ALA A 473 -24.08 -2.16 -30.81
CA ALA A 473 -23.47 -0.87 -30.54
C ALA A 473 -22.78 -0.86 -29.17
N ILE A 474 -21.45 -0.80 -29.16
CA ILE A 474 -20.62 -0.81 -27.94
C ILE A 474 -19.60 0.35 -27.95
N ALA A 475 -19.19 0.79 -26.77
CA ALA A 475 -18.08 1.73 -26.63
C ALA A 475 -16.96 1.14 -25.76
N PHE A 476 -15.72 1.52 -26.07
CA PHE A 476 -14.54 1.18 -25.27
C PHE A 476 -13.79 2.45 -24.89
N ILE A 477 -13.55 2.65 -23.59
CA ILE A 477 -12.81 3.79 -23.05
C ILE A 477 -11.46 3.32 -22.52
N ALA A 478 -10.39 3.73 -23.21
CA ALA A 478 -9.02 3.32 -22.96
C ALA A 478 -8.13 4.48 -22.46
N ALA A 479 -7.09 4.17 -21.68
CA ALA A 479 -6.02 5.11 -21.38
C ALA A 479 -4.64 4.43 -21.42
N GLY A 480 -3.71 4.98 -22.22
CA GLY A 480 -2.38 4.39 -22.39
C GLY A 480 -2.45 2.95 -22.91
N VAL A 481 -1.77 2.03 -22.21
CA VAL A 481 -1.79 0.57 -22.51
C VAL A 481 -3.10 -0.12 -22.13
N GLY A 482 -4.07 0.58 -21.53
CA GLY A 482 -5.42 0.06 -21.30
C GLY A 482 -6.23 -0.22 -22.58
N ILE A 483 -5.64 -0.01 -23.77
CA ILE A 483 -6.15 -0.50 -25.05
C ILE A 483 -5.98 -2.02 -25.22
N THR A 484 -5.08 -2.64 -24.47
CA THR A 484 -4.63 -4.03 -24.71
C THR A 484 -5.71 -5.11 -24.58
N PRO A 485 -6.78 -5.01 -23.76
CA PRO A 485 -7.85 -6.01 -23.80
C PRO A 485 -8.71 -5.96 -25.08
N LEU A 486 -8.78 -4.80 -25.73
CA LEU A 486 -9.51 -4.63 -26.99
C LEU A 486 -8.71 -5.21 -28.18
N MET A 487 -7.39 -5.05 -28.19
CA MET A 487 -6.49 -5.48 -29.27
C MET A 487 -6.74 -6.92 -29.81
N PRO A 488 -6.81 -7.97 -28.97
CA PRO A 488 -7.09 -9.33 -29.44
C PRO A 488 -8.53 -9.52 -29.95
N CYS A 489 -9.47 -8.66 -29.54
CA CYS A 489 -10.88 -8.72 -29.92
C CYS A 489 -11.15 -8.06 -31.28
N LEU A 490 -10.37 -7.03 -31.68
CA LEU A 490 -10.65 -6.13 -32.81
C LEU A 490 -11.09 -6.82 -34.11
N HIS A 491 -10.45 -7.94 -34.48
CA HIS A 491 -10.75 -8.67 -35.74
C HIS A 491 -12.10 -9.40 -35.74
N SER A 492 -12.74 -9.58 -34.59
CA SER A 492 -14.08 -10.16 -34.45
C SER A 492 -15.20 -9.11 -34.35
N LEU A 493 -14.85 -7.83 -34.21
CA LEU A 493 -15.81 -6.74 -33.98
C LEU A 493 -16.26 -6.07 -35.28
N LYS A 494 -17.54 -5.70 -35.33
CA LYS A 494 -18.13 -4.81 -36.33
C LYS A 494 -17.70 -3.38 -36.00
N LEU A 495 -16.57 -2.95 -36.56
CA LEU A 495 -15.92 -1.67 -36.21
C LEU A 495 -16.83 -0.45 -36.43
N ASP A 496 -17.70 -0.45 -37.43
CA ASP A 496 -18.67 0.64 -37.67
C ASP A 496 -19.64 0.88 -36.50
N SER A 497 -19.86 -0.16 -35.68
CA SER A 497 -20.70 -0.16 -34.47
C SER A 497 -19.88 -0.12 -33.16
N LEU A 498 -18.57 0.11 -33.25
CA LEU A 498 -17.69 0.41 -32.11
C LEU A 498 -17.54 1.93 -31.97
N ARG A 499 -17.45 2.44 -30.74
CA ARG A 499 -16.95 3.79 -30.43
C ARG A 499 -15.76 3.68 -29.46
N LEU A 500 -14.55 3.91 -29.97
CA LEU A 500 -13.31 3.79 -29.21
C LEU A 500 -12.82 5.18 -28.79
N PHE A 501 -12.87 5.47 -27.50
CA PHE A 501 -12.39 6.71 -26.91
C PHE A 501 -11.08 6.44 -26.16
N TRP A 502 -9.96 6.96 -26.65
CA TRP A 502 -8.64 6.57 -26.14
C TRP A 502 -7.78 7.77 -25.74
N THR A 503 -7.42 7.82 -24.46
CA THR A 503 -6.54 8.86 -23.91
C THR A 503 -5.08 8.45 -24.03
N LEU A 504 -4.27 9.26 -24.71
CA LEU A 504 -2.82 9.07 -24.85
C LEU A 504 -2.03 10.32 -24.43
N ARG A 505 -0.75 10.12 -24.16
CA ARG A 505 0.23 11.23 -24.11
C ARG A 505 0.81 11.42 -25.51
N ALA A 506 1.18 12.64 -25.88
CA ALA A 506 1.78 12.93 -27.18
C ALA A 506 3.07 12.12 -27.44
N VAL A 507 3.86 11.83 -26.40
CA VAL A 507 5.04 10.94 -26.44
C VAL A 507 4.72 9.45 -26.63
N ASP A 508 3.44 9.05 -26.59
CA ASP A 508 3.00 7.65 -26.70
C ASP A 508 2.18 7.37 -27.98
N LEU A 509 2.05 8.33 -28.90
CA LEU A 509 1.22 8.22 -30.11
C LEU A 509 1.64 7.10 -31.07
N GLY A 510 2.90 6.64 -31.01
CA GLY A 510 3.37 5.49 -31.79
C GLY A 510 2.58 4.19 -31.56
N LEU A 511 2.01 4.01 -30.35
CA LEU A 511 1.12 2.88 -30.05
C LEU A 511 -0.21 2.95 -30.84
N ALA A 512 -0.70 4.15 -31.16
CA ALA A 512 -1.88 4.31 -32.01
C ALA A 512 -1.55 4.11 -33.49
N MET A 513 -0.37 4.56 -33.94
CA MET A 513 0.10 4.36 -35.32
C MET A 513 0.28 2.87 -35.64
N ASP A 514 0.98 2.12 -34.78
CA ASP A 514 1.17 0.66 -34.92
C ASP A 514 -0.16 -0.11 -35.04
N MET A 515 -1.17 0.26 -34.24
CA MET A 515 -2.50 -0.37 -34.31
C MET A 515 -3.24 -0.02 -35.62
N LEU A 516 -3.12 1.21 -36.11
CA LEU A 516 -3.76 1.66 -37.35
C LEU A 516 -3.05 1.17 -38.62
N GLU A 517 -1.72 1.00 -38.59
CA GLU A 517 -0.96 0.34 -39.65
C GLU A 517 -1.39 -1.12 -39.82
N GLY A 518 -1.84 -1.78 -38.73
CA GLY A 518 -2.46 -3.10 -38.78
C GLY A 518 -3.93 -3.11 -39.22
N LEU A 519 -4.71 -2.06 -38.90
CA LEU A 519 -6.17 -2.07 -39.03
C LEU A 519 -6.74 -0.66 -39.34
N GLN A 520 -6.45 -0.14 -40.54
CA GLN A 520 -6.81 1.24 -40.94
C GLN A 520 -8.32 1.54 -40.86
N ASN A 521 -9.18 0.54 -41.07
CA ASN A 521 -10.64 0.67 -40.96
C ASN A 521 -11.15 0.86 -39.52
N LEU A 522 -10.27 0.89 -38.51
CA LEU A 522 -10.60 1.33 -37.15
C LEU A 522 -10.66 2.86 -37.01
N ALA A 523 -10.01 3.62 -37.90
CA ALA A 523 -9.86 5.06 -37.78
C ALA A 523 -11.20 5.85 -37.67
N PRO A 524 -12.27 5.55 -38.45
CA PRO A 524 -13.54 6.25 -38.35
C PRO A 524 -14.26 6.06 -37.00
N SER A 525 -13.91 5.00 -36.26
CA SER A 525 -14.49 4.66 -34.96
C SER A 525 -13.63 5.06 -33.77
N LEU A 526 -12.50 5.74 -33.99
CA LEU A 526 -11.52 6.12 -32.99
C LEU A 526 -11.51 7.64 -32.75
N THR A 527 -11.72 8.03 -31.48
CA THR A 527 -11.49 9.38 -30.97
C THR A 527 -10.31 9.37 -30.01
N LEU A 528 -9.22 10.06 -30.38
CA LEU A 528 -7.99 10.20 -29.59
C LEU A 528 -8.00 11.48 -28.75
N PHE A 529 -7.81 11.34 -27.44
CA PHE A 529 -7.62 12.45 -26.50
C PHE A 529 -6.13 12.57 -26.15
N VAL A 530 -5.47 13.57 -26.75
CA VAL A 530 -4.00 13.72 -26.70
C VAL A 530 -3.60 14.73 -25.65
N THR A 531 -2.77 14.29 -24.71
CA THR A 531 -2.33 15.05 -23.52
C THR A 531 -0.80 15.22 -23.48
N GLY A 532 -0.30 16.23 -22.77
CA GLY A 532 1.15 16.45 -22.65
C GLY A 532 1.83 16.80 -23.97
N ILE A 533 1.17 17.63 -24.79
CA ILE A 533 1.71 18.18 -26.04
C ILE A 533 2.67 19.32 -25.70
N PHE A 534 3.86 19.33 -26.29
CA PHE A 534 4.82 20.42 -26.18
C PHE A 534 4.81 21.22 -27.50
N PRO A 535 4.51 22.53 -27.50
CA PRO A 535 4.33 23.33 -28.74
C PRO A 535 5.53 23.35 -29.70
N GLU A 536 6.72 23.05 -29.21
CA GLU A 536 7.99 23.05 -29.95
C GLU A 536 8.39 21.65 -30.47
N SER A 537 7.60 20.61 -30.18
CA SER A 537 7.90 19.23 -30.61
C SER A 537 7.34 18.92 -32.00
N GLU A 538 8.16 19.09 -33.03
CA GLU A 538 7.82 18.73 -34.42
C GLU A 538 7.51 17.23 -34.60
N GLU A 539 8.14 16.36 -33.79
CA GLU A 539 7.84 14.92 -33.77
C GLU A 539 6.39 14.65 -33.32
N GLN A 540 5.92 15.34 -32.28
CA GLN A 540 4.54 15.21 -31.81
C GLN A 540 3.52 15.77 -32.82
N LYS A 541 3.85 16.89 -33.49
CA LYS A 541 3.02 17.44 -34.58
C LYS A 541 2.91 16.45 -35.73
N SER A 542 4.04 15.97 -36.26
CA SER A 542 4.05 14.99 -37.34
C SER A 542 3.30 13.69 -36.99
N GLY A 543 3.36 13.26 -35.72
CA GLY A 543 2.55 12.15 -35.23
C GLY A 543 1.04 12.41 -35.24
N ILE A 544 0.62 13.59 -34.80
CA ILE A 544 -0.78 14.06 -34.84
C ILE A 544 -1.27 14.18 -36.30
N ASP A 545 -0.45 14.73 -37.19
CA ASP A 545 -0.79 14.93 -38.60
C ASP A 545 -0.98 13.58 -39.32
N LYS A 546 -0.12 12.59 -39.06
CA LYS A 546 -0.27 11.22 -39.56
C LYS A 546 -1.56 10.56 -39.09
N LEU A 547 -1.88 10.67 -37.80
CA LEU A 547 -3.10 10.10 -37.23
C LEU A 547 -4.36 10.76 -37.83
N SER A 548 -4.34 12.08 -37.99
CA SER A 548 -5.38 12.83 -38.69
C SER A 548 -5.49 12.41 -40.16
N GLY A 549 -4.36 12.11 -40.82
CA GLY A 549 -4.29 11.59 -42.18
C GLY A 549 -4.86 10.18 -42.38
N TYR A 550 -4.92 9.36 -41.32
CA TYR A 550 -5.68 8.10 -41.32
C TYR A 550 -7.20 8.31 -41.16
N GLY A 551 -7.67 9.54 -40.93
CA GLY A 551 -9.08 9.87 -40.69
C GLY A 551 -9.52 9.76 -39.23
N VAL A 552 -8.58 9.69 -38.28
CA VAL A 552 -8.86 9.61 -36.84
C VAL A 552 -9.33 10.97 -36.31
N GLN A 553 -10.35 10.99 -35.44
CA GLN A 553 -10.74 12.20 -34.73
C GLN A 553 -9.74 12.48 -33.59
N VAL A 554 -9.02 13.60 -33.64
CA VAL A 554 -8.02 13.97 -32.61
C VAL A 554 -8.48 15.19 -31.82
N ALA A 555 -8.45 15.10 -30.49
CA ALA A 555 -8.76 16.18 -29.55
C ALA A 555 -7.56 16.49 -28.66
N HIS A 556 -7.12 17.75 -28.62
CA HIS A 556 -5.93 18.20 -27.86
C HIS A 556 -6.22 18.54 -26.39
N ARG A 557 -7.05 17.72 -25.74
CA ARG A 557 -7.46 17.87 -24.34
C ARG A 557 -7.68 16.51 -23.69
N ARG A 558 -8.02 16.50 -22.40
CA ARG A 558 -8.59 15.32 -21.74
C ARG A 558 -10.03 15.11 -22.21
N MET A 559 -10.51 13.87 -22.10
CA MET A 559 -11.92 13.54 -22.22
C MET A 559 -12.72 14.25 -21.12
N GLU A 560 -13.94 14.66 -21.45
CA GLU A 560 -14.90 15.35 -20.59
C GLU A 560 -16.26 14.62 -20.67
N LYS A 561 -17.15 14.83 -19.69
CA LYS A 561 -18.46 14.15 -19.62
C LYS A 561 -19.30 14.34 -20.90
N SER A 562 -19.20 15.53 -21.49
CA SER A 562 -19.86 15.94 -22.74
C SER A 562 -19.45 15.14 -23.98
N ASP A 563 -18.28 14.49 -23.98
CA ASP A 563 -17.86 13.59 -25.08
C ASP A 563 -18.70 12.29 -25.11
N LEU A 564 -19.29 11.92 -23.97
CA LEU A 564 -19.99 10.64 -23.79
C LEU A 564 -21.52 10.81 -23.69
N GLU A 565 -21.99 11.92 -23.11
CA GLU A 565 -23.41 12.19 -22.84
C GLU A 565 -24.33 11.99 -24.06
N GLY A 566 -23.91 12.46 -25.25
CA GLY A 566 -24.69 12.34 -26.47
C GLY A 566 -24.87 10.90 -26.97
N LEU A 567 -24.03 9.97 -26.54
CA LEU A 567 -23.98 8.58 -27.00
C LEU A 567 -24.52 7.58 -25.96
N MET A 568 -24.75 8.00 -24.73
CA MET A 568 -25.42 7.20 -23.69
C MET A 568 -26.80 6.63 -24.08
N PRO A 569 -27.59 7.24 -24.99
CA PRO A 569 -28.82 6.61 -25.51
C PRO A 569 -28.59 5.57 -26.62
N GLU A 570 -27.42 5.58 -27.27
CA GLU A 570 -27.12 4.72 -28.44
C GLU A 570 -26.29 3.48 -28.06
N ILE A 571 -25.38 3.62 -27.09
CA ILE A 571 -24.44 2.59 -26.67
C ILE A 571 -25.06 1.71 -25.58
N GLN A 572 -25.18 0.41 -25.87
CA GLN A 572 -25.86 -0.54 -24.99
C GLN A 572 -24.94 -1.19 -23.94
N ARG A 573 -23.62 -1.09 -24.13
CA ARG A 573 -22.60 -1.56 -23.19
C ARG A 573 -21.33 -0.74 -23.33
N TRP A 574 -20.80 -0.32 -22.19
CA TRP A 574 -19.57 0.45 -22.07
C TRP A 574 -18.47 -0.42 -21.46
N PHE A 575 -17.33 -0.50 -22.12
CA PHE A 575 -16.12 -1.17 -21.62
C PHE A 575 -15.10 -0.11 -21.17
N VAL A 576 -14.53 -0.22 -19.97
CA VAL A 576 -13.58 0.78 -19.43
C VAL A 576 -12.29 0.12 -18.93
N CYS A 577 -11.16 0.51 -19.50
CA CYS A 577 -9.83 0.13 -19.02
C CYS A 577 -8.92 1.38 -18.93
N THR A 578 -8.95 2.01 -17.76
CA THR A 578 -8.20 3.24 -17.43
C THR A 578 -7.67 3.18 -15.99
N GLY A 579 -6.72 4.05 -15.64
CA GLY A 579 -6.21 4.14 -14.26
C GLY A 579 -7.25 4.65 -13.26
N THR A 580 -7.12 4.24 -11.99
CA THR A 580 -8.14 4.35 -10.92
C THR A 580 -8.87 5.69 -10.84
N SER A 581 -8.13 6.81 -10.86
CA SER A 581 -8.70 8.16 -10.79
C SER A 581 -9.57 8.50 -12.01
N GLN A 582 -9.12 8.14 -13.21
CA GLN A 582 -9.90 8.34 -14.43
C GLN A 582 -11.10 7.39 -14.47
N ARG A 583 -10.94 6.12 -14.06
CA ARG A 583 -12.03 5.15 -13.98
C ARG A 583 -13.13 5.59 -13.01
N SER A 584 -12.78 6.04 -11.81
CA SER A 584 -13.75 6.53 -10.81
C SER A 584 -14.52 7.75 -11.33
N THR A 585 -13.83 8.67 -12.01
CA THR A 585 -14.44 9.84 -12.66
C THR A 585 -15.42 9.43 -13.78
N ILE A 586 -15.03 8.47 -14.63
CA ILE A 586 -15.88 7.93 -15.70
C ILE A 586 -17.11 7.20 -15.13
N LEU A 587 -16.96 6.39 -14.08
CA LEU A 587 -18.08 5.69 -13.44
C LEU A 587 -19.09 6.67 -12.82
N GLN A 588 -18.62 7.80 -12.26
CA GLN A 588 -19.50 8.89 -11.82
C GLN A 588 -20.25 9.55 -13.00
N TRP A 589 -19.59 9.71 -14.15
CA TRP A 589 -20.23 10.25 -15.36
C TRP A 589 -21.29 9.32 -15.96
N MET A 590 -21.05 8.01 -15.94
CA MET A 590 -21.88 6.97 -16.55
C MET A 590 -22.87 6.33 -15.57
N SER A 591 -23.31 7.06 -14.54
CA SER A 591 -24.30 6.59 -13.57
C SER A 591 -25.60 6.13 -14.27
N GLY A 592 -25.99 4.87 -14.05
CA GLY A 592 -27.17 4.26 -14.70
C GLY A 592 -26.91 3.55 -16.03
N GLN A 593 -25.65 3.47 -16.50
CA GLN A 593 -25.27 2.73 -17.71
C GLN A 593 -24.76 1.31 -17.39
N GLU A 594 -24.85 0.39 -18.36
CA GLU A 594 -24.18 -0.93 -18.27
C GLU A 594 -22.68 -0.76 -18.54
N VAL A 595 -21.89 -0.61 -17.47
CA VAL A 595 -20.44 -0.45 -17.53
C VAL A 595 -19.73 -1.71 -17.04
N VAL A 596 -18.97 -2.35 -17.94
CA VAL A 596 -18.00 -3.40 -17.62
C VAL A 596 -16.62 -2.74 -17.55
N TYR A 597 -15.85 -2.99 -16.50
CA TYR A 597 -14.50 -2.45 -16.36
C TYR A 597 -13.52 -3.48 -15.82
N GLU A 598 -12.23 -3.21 -16.03
CA GLU A 598 -11.15 -4.01 -15.47
C GLU A 598 -10.24 -3.13 -14.59
N ASP A 599 -9.53 -3.74 -13.64
CA ASP A 599 -8.62 -3.04 -12.74
C ASP A 599 -7.23 -3.68 -12.66
N TYR A 600 -6.24 -3.01 -13.23
CA TYR A 600 -4.84 -3.45 -13.33
C TYR A 600 -3.92 -2.93 -12.20
N ASN A 601 -4.47 -2.71 -11.01
CA ASN A 601 -3.75 -2.24 -9.82
C ASN A 601 -3.02 -3.37 -9.02
N PHE A 602 -2.58 -4.47 -9.65
CA PHE A 602 -2.14 -5.69 -8.97
C PHE A 602 -0.77 -6.26 -9.40
#